data_AF-A1RSG5-F1
#
_entry.id   AF-A1RSG5-F1
#
_cell.length_a   1.000
_cell.length_b   1.000
_cell.length_c   1.000
_cell.angle_alpha   90.00
_cell.angle_beta   90.00
_cell.angle_gamma   90.00
#
_symmetry.space_group_name_H-M   'P 1'
#
loop_
_entity.id
_entity.type
_entity.pdbx_description
1 polymer ?
#
loop_
_entity_poly.entity_id
_entity_poly.type
_entity_poly.pdbx_seq_one_letter_code
_entity_poly.pdbx_strand_id
1 'polypeptide(L)'
;MIWKFFSAVARQEKREVKLPTVRGKPVYIGGVLLVGIAEKGEFDLKRKKLLSIEIRDASGSSYYLDTSNIRVRITKEYVDLDVAALPKFFEIKMREVNRMIDELKRSRAELDKSYHKLEEALLKGVIGMDVYNEQIKRLQEREKRMRSACIDMEKSIASVGQSLAQLRMELEKKRERLEAKRLLDKLDETEAEELGKILNTLGSINALSHLITSSIIQLRLIC
;
A
#
# COMPACT_ATOMS: atom_id res chain seq x y z
N MET A 1 50.21 -30.14 -44.98
CA MET A 1 50.63 -30.42 -43.58
C MET A 1 51.49 -29.23 -43.16
N ILE A 2 51.21 -28.38 -42.17
CA ILE A 2 50.54 -28.44 -40.85
C ILE A 2 50.16 -26.96 -40.54
N TRP A 3 48.87 -26.64 -40.41
CA TRP A 3 48.20 -26.24 -39.15
C TRP A 3 48.78 -25.02 -38.38
N LYS A 4 48.00 -23.93 -38.44
CA LYS A 4 47.61 -22.98 -37.38
C LYS A 4 48.52 -22.80 -36.15
N PHE A 5 48.95 -21.56 -35.90
CA PHE A 5 48.88 -20.95 -34.57
C PHE A 5 48.48 -19.47 -34.66
N PHE A 6 47.20 -19.21 -34.45
CA PHE A 6 46.71 -17.93 -33.97
C PHE A 6 46.96 -17.89 -32.46
N SER A 7 47.73 -16.92 -31.98
CA SER A 7 47.69 -16.48 -30.57
C SER A 7 47.06 -15.10 -30.52
N ALA A 8 45.77 -15.03 -30.85
CA ALA A 8 44.94 -13.90 -30.42
C ALA A 8 44.63 -14.12 -28.94
N VAL A 9 45.24 -13.30 -28.10
CA VAL A 9 44.91 -13.10 -26.69
C VAL A 9 43.48 -12.57 -26.62
N ALA A 10 42.50 -13.47 -26.71
CA ALA A 10 41.11 -13.17 -26.45
C ALA A 10 40.94 -13.05 -24.94
N ARG A 11 41.05 -11.81 -24.45
CA ARG A 11 40.51 -11.37 -23.16
C ARG A 11 39.13 -12.00 -22.97
N GLN A 12 39.03 -12.97 -22.06
CA GLN A 12 37.75 -13.36 -21.48
C GLN A 12 37.27 -12.19 -20.62
N GLU A 13 36.58 -11.24 -21.25
CA GLU A 13 35.71 -10.31 -20.52
C GLU A 13 34.64 -11.16 -19.82
N LYS A 14 34.75 -11.22 -18.49
CA LYS A 14 33.67 -11.66 -17.62
C LYS A 14 32.44 -10.81 -17.96
N ARG A 15 31.46 -11.40 -18.67
CA ARG A 15 30.13 -10.80 -18.81
C ARG A 15 29.54 -10.65 -17.42
N GLU A 16 29.68 -9.47 -16.83
CA GLU A 16 28.90 -9.05 -15.67
C GLU A 16 27.42 -9.20 -16.05
N VAL A 17 26.74 -10.12 -15.39
CA VAL A 17 25.31 -10.34 -15.56
C VAL A 17 24.61 -9.09 -15.07
N LYS A 18 24.18 -8.23 -16.00
CA LYS A 18 23.41 -7.01 -15.68
C LYS A 18 22.19 -7.39 -14.84
N LEU A 19 22.13 -6.89 -13.61
CA LEU A 19 20.93 -7.02 -12.78
C LEU A 19 19.74 -6.39 -13.49
N PRO A 20 18.54 -6.97 -13.36
CA PRO A 20 17.33 -6.38 -13.93
C PRO A 20 17.05 -5.03 -13.25
N THR A 21 16.94 -3.97 -14.05
CA THR A 21 16.61 -2.63 -13.55
C THR A 21 15.16 -2.62 -13.07
N VAL A 22 14.91 -2.19 -11.83
CA VAL A 22 13.54 -2.02 -11.30
C VAL A 22 13.09 -0.56 -11.27
N ARG A 23 14.03 0.39 -11.23
CA ARG A 23 13.74 1.82 -11.11
C ARG A 23 12.84 2.34 -12.24
N GLY A 24 11.84 3.12 -11.87
CA GLY A 24 10.86 3.74 -12.77
C GLY A 24 9.73 2.82 -13.21
N LYS A 25 9.71 1.56 -12.77
CA LYS A 25 8.68 0.60 -13.18
C LYS A 25 7.47 0.64 -12.24
N PRO A 26 6.23 0.58 -12.75
CA PRO A 26 5.06 0.33 -11.91
C PRO A 26 5.19 -1.03 -11.22
N VAL A 27 4.79 -1.06 -9.95
CA VAL A 27 4.81 -2.25 -9.10
C VAL A 27 3.38 -2.72 -8.88
N TYR A 28 3.12 -3.99 -9.20
CA TYR A 28 1.85 -4.65 -9.00
C TYR A 28 1.99 -5.75 -7.95
N ILE A 29 0.88 -6.07 -7.28
CA ILE A 29 0.73 -7.32 -6.53
C ILE A 29 -0.30 -8.20 -7.25
N GLY A 30 0.11 -9.44 -7.54
CA GLY A 30 -0.73 -10.43 -8.21
C GLY A 30 -1.14 -10.05 -9.63
N GLY A 31 -0.44 -9.10 -10.27
CA GLY A 31 -0.74 -8.57 -11.59
C GLY A 31 -1.94 -7.62 -11.67
N VAL A 32 -2.53 -7.23 -10.53
CA VAL A 32 -3.84 -6.55 -10.48
C VAL A 32 -3.75 -5.27 -9.67
N LEU A 33 -3.24 -5.37 -8.45
CA LEU A 33 -3.20 -4.22 -7.54
C LEU A 33 -1.97 -3.37 -7.84
N LEU A 34 -2.17 -2.16 -8.39
CA LEU A 34 -1.10 -1.19 -8.54
C LEU A 34 -0.71 -0.62 -7.17
N VAL A 35 0.57 -0.76 -6.82
CA VAL A 35 1.14 -0.39 -5.53
C VAL A 35 1.86 0.96 -5.59
N GLY A 36 2.45 1.28 -6.75
CA GLY A 36 3.18 2.52 -6.98
C GLY A 36 4.26 2.35 -8.04
N ILE A 37 5.26 3.24 -8.01
CA ILE A 37 6.41 3.23 -8.92
C ILE A 37 7.66 2.87 -8.11
N ALA A 38 8.43 1.90 -8.60
CA ALA A 38 9.69 1.49 -7.98
C ALA A 38 10.75 2.58 -8.11
N GLU A 39 11.33 3.02 -6.99
CA GLU A 39 12.43 3.98 -6.98
C GLU A 39 13.79 3.29 -6.96
N LYS A 40 13.94 2.32 -6.07
CA LYS A 40 15.17 1.55 -5.85
C LYS A 40 14.82 0.10 -5.53
N GLY A 41 15.76 -0.79 -5.79
CA GLY A 41 15.65 -2.19 -5.38
C GLY A 41 16.99 -2.72 -4.92
N GLU A 42 16.98 -3.44 -3.81
CA GLU A 42 18.16 -4.10 -3.26
C GLU A 42 18.18 -5.55 -3.71
N PHE A 43 19.29 -5.99 -4.29
CA PHE A 43 19.44 -7.34 -4.80
C PHE A 43 20.50 -8.11 -4.02
N ASP A 44 20.19 -9.37 -3.70
CA ASP A 44 21.20 -10.36 -3.37
C ASP A 44 21.90 -10.78 -4.68
N LEU A 45 23.15 -10.32 -4.86
CA LEU A 45 23.97 -10.61 -6.04
C LEU A 45 24.26 -12.11 -6.22
N LYS A 46 24.35 -12.87 -5.13
CA LYS A 46 24.65 -14.32 -5.18
C LYS A 46 23.42 -15.10 -5.62
N ARG A 47 22.25 -14.73 -5.10
CA ARG A 47 20.97 -15.41 -5.39
C ARG A 47 20.20 -14.80 -6.57
N LYS A 48 20.68 -13.67 -7.12
CA LYS A 48 19.99 -12.85 -8.13
C LYS A 48 18.53 -12.56 -7.75
N LYS A 49 18.29 -12.34 -6.45
CA LYS A 49 16.96 -12.17 -5.88
C LYS A 49 16.80 -10.74 -5.38
N LEU A 50 15.63 -10.14 -5.65
CA LEU A 50 15.24 -8.88 -5.03
C LEU A 50 14.96 -9.13 -3.54
N LEU A 51 15.67 -8.42 -2.67
CA LEU A 51 15.50 -8.47 -1.22
C LEU A 51 14.48 -7.44 -0.77
N SER A 52 14.61 -6.21 -1.24
CA SER A 52 13.69 -5.13 -0.91
C SER A 52 13.44 -4.23 -2.13
N ILE A 53 12.29 -3.56 -2.14
CA ILE A 53 11.94 -2.56 -3.14
C ILE A 53 11.42 -1.30 -2.46
N GLU A 54 11.96 -0.16 -2.85
CA GLU A 54 11.45 1.16 -2.46
C GLU A 54 10.40 1.57 -3.49
N ILE A 55 9.20 1.90 -3.03
CA ILE A 55 8.04 2.21 -3.86
C ILE A 55 7.52 3.59 -3.48
N ARG A 56 7.36 4.46 -4.48
CA ARG A 56 6.61 5.71 -4.37
C ARG A 56 5.16 5.48 -4.76
N ASP A 57 4.23 5.75 -3.86
CA ASP A 57 2.80 5.66 -4.16
C ASP A 57 2.23 6.92 -4.82
N ALA A 58 0.93 6.89 -5.09
CA ALA A 58 0.19 8.01 -5.67
C ALA A 58 0.12 9.25 -4.76
N SER A 59 0.36 9.12 -3.45
CA SER A 59 0.42 10.26 -2.52
C SER A 59 1.79 10.95 -2.53
N GLY A 60 2.80 10.33 -3.16
CA GLY A 60 4.17 10.82 -3.17
C GLY A 60 5.02 10.31 -2.01
N SER A 61 4.42 9.60 -1.06
CA SER A 61 5.11 8.87 0.00
C SER A 61 5.93 7.72 -0.58
N SER A 62 7.12 7.51 -0.02
CA SER A 62 7.98 6.37 -0.37
C SER A 62 8.08 5.40 0.80
N TYR A 63 7.98 4.10 0.52
CA TYR A 63 8.11 3.04 1.53
C TYR A 63 8.83 1.82 0.98
N TYR A 64 9.38 1.01 1.89
CA TYR A 64 10.10 -0.21 1.56
C TYR A 64 9.19 -1.41 1.73
N LEU A 65 9.23 -2.31 0.75
CA LEU A 65 8.56 -3.60 0.80
C LEU A 65 9.62 -4.70 0.76
N ASP A 66 9.66 -5.50 1.83
CA ASP A 66 10.57 -6.64 1.93
C ASP A 66 10.06 -7.84 1.13
N THR A 67 10.81 -8.17 0.09
CA THR A 67 10.56 -9.23 -0.91
C THR A 67 11.39 -10.49 -0.67
N SER A 68 12.13 -10.57 0.44
CA SER A 68 13.05 -11.67 0.76
C SER A 68 12.40 -13.05 0.75
N ASN A 69 11.10 -13.15 1.07
CA ASN A 69 10.33 -14.40 1.08
C ASN A 69 9.21 -14.45 0.02
N ILE A 70 9.22 -13.50 -0.92
CA ILE A 70 8.15 -13.32 -1.90
C ILE A 70 8.71 -13.66 -3.28
N ARG A 71 7.88 -14.26 -4.15
CA ARG A 71 8.24 -14.41 -5.57
C ARG A 71 8.07 -13.06 -6.27
N VAL A 72 9.08 -12.65 -7.03
CA VAL A 72 9.07 -11.38 -7.75
C VAL A 72 9.32 -11.64 -9.22
N ARG A 73 8.43 -11.16 -10.08
CA ARG A 73 8.58 -11.19 -11.53
C ARG A 73 8.92 -9.79 -12.02
N ILE A 74 10.13 -9.61 -12.54
CA ILE A 74 10.59 -8.34 -13.08
C ILE A 74 10.54 -8.43 -14.61
N THR A 75 9.61 -7.70 -15.23
CA THR A 75 9.51 -7.60 -16.70
C THR A 75 10.19 -6.33 -17.19
N LYS A 76 10.21 -6.07 -18.50
CA LYS A 76 10.73 -4.80 -19.04
C LYS A 76 9.85 -3.61 -18.62
N GLU A 77 8.55 -3.83 -18.46
CA GLU A 77 7.56 -2.78 -18.27
C GLU A 77 7.14 -2.60 -16.81
N TYR A 78 7.14 -3.66 -16.00
CA TYR A 78 6.64 -3.62 -14.63
C TYR A 78 7.37 -4.58 -13.70
N VAL A 79 7.15 -4.43 -12.39
CA VAL A 79 7.50 -5.40 -11.36
C VAL A 79 6.21 -5.97 -10.80
N ASP A 80 6.12 -7.29 -10.72
CA ASP A 80 4.94 -7.98 -10.18
C ASP A 80 5.36 -8.85 -9.00
N LEU A 81 4.78 -8.51 -7.86
CA LEU A 81 4.97 -9.18 -6.59
C LEU A 81 3.92 -10.26 -6.44
N ASP A 82 4.31 -11.41 -5.94
CA ASP A 82 3.35 -12.45 -5.57
C ASP A 82 2.34 -11.92 -4.54
N VAL A 83 1.15 -12.50 -4.56
CA VAL A 83 0.02 -12.20 -3.67
C VAL A 83 0.41 -12.28 -2.20
N ALA A 84 1.43 -13.07 -1.84
CA ALA A 84 2.05 -13.09 -0.52
C ALA A 84 2.62 -11.72 -0.04
N ALA A 85 2.76 -10.73 -0.92
CA ALA A 85 3.12 -9.35 -0.56
C ALA A 85 1.98 -8.54 0.05
N LEU A 86 0.72 -8.95 -0.13
CA LEU A 86 -0.44 -8.20 0.34
C LEU A 86 -0.37 -7.85 1.83
N PRO A 87 -0.11 -8.81 2.76
CA PRO A 87 -0.15 -8.49 4.18
C PRO A 87 0.83 -7.36 4.56
N LYS A 88 2.06 -7.39 4.03
CA LYS A 88 3.08 -6.36 4.30
C LYS A 88 2.69 -5.01 3.70
N PHE A 89 2.20 -5.00 2.45
CA PHE A 89 1.72 -3.77 1.82
C PHE A 89 0.60 -3.12 2.63
N PHE A 90 -0.36 -3.91 3.08
CA PHE A 90 -1.47 -3.40 3.87
C PHE A 90 -1.07 -2.96 5.27
N GLU A 91 -0.10 -3.62 5.91
CA GLU A 91 0.44 -3.15 7.20
C GLU A 91 0.99 -1.72 7.08
N ILE A 92 1.73 -1.43 6.01
CA ILE A 92 2.25 -0.10 5.72
C ILE A 92 1.10 0.89 5.52
N LYS A 93 0.11 0.54 4.70
CA LYS A 93 -1.04 1.42 4.42
C LYS A 93 -1.91 1.67 5.65
N MET A 94 -2.14 0.67 6.49
CA MET A 94 -2.87 0.82 7.76
C MET A 94 -2.11 1.71 8.75
N ARG A 95 -0.77 1.64 8.76
CA ARG A 95 0.05 2.55 9.59
C ARG A 95 -0.10 4.00 9.14
N GLU A 96 -0.13 4.26 7.84
CA GLU A 96 -0.44 5.59 7.29
C GLU A 96 -1.83 6.05 7.68
N VAL A 97 -2.85 5.21 7.48
CA VAL A 97 -4.24 5.53 7.84
C VAL A 97 -4.35 5.87 9.33
N ASN A 98 -3.76 5.06 10.21
CA ASN A 98 -3.81 5.31 11.64
C ASN A 98 -3.12 6.64 12.04
N ARG A 99 -1.99 6.97 11.42
CA ARG A 99 -1.32 8.26 11.65
C ARG A 99 -2.22 9.44 11.27
N MET A 100 -2.85 9.36 10.10
CA MET A 100 -3.78 10.41 9.64
C MET A 100 -5.02 10.51 10.55
N ILE A 101 -5.56 9.38 11.03
CA ILE A 101 -6.65 9.37 12.01
C ILE A 101 -6.22 10.09 13.30
N ASP A 102 -5.03 9.81 13.80
CA ASP A 102 -4.53 10.43 15.04
C ASP A 102 -4.25 11.93 14.87
N GLU A 103 -3.77 12.36 13.70
CA GLU A 103 -3.64 13.79 13.36
C GLU A 103 -4.99 14.50 13.33
N LEU A 104 -6.02 13.89 12.72
CA LEU A 104 -7.37 14.42 12.71
C LEU A 104 -7.97 14.48 14.12
N LYS A 105 -7.76 13.46 14.96
CA LYS A 105 -8.18 13.48 16.38
C LYS A 105 -7.56 14.64 17.14
N ARG A 106 -6.26 14.89 16.94
CA ARG A 106 -5.56 16.02 17.58
C ARG A 106 -6.12 17.35 17.10
N SER A 107 -6.30 17.51 15.80
CA SER A 107 -6.91 18.71 15.21
C SER A 107 -8.31 18.96 15.76
N ARG A 108 -9.12 17.91 15.90
CA ARG A 108 -10.47 18.00 16.50
C ARG A 108 -10.41 18.45 17.95
N ALA A 109 -9.56 17.83 18.76
CA ALA A 109 -9.40 18.19 20.17
C ALA A 109 -8.87 19.63 20.36
N GLU A 110 -8.01 20.11 19.45
CA GLU A 110 -7.52 21.49 19.45
C GLU A 110 -8.62 22.49 19.08
N LEU A 111 -9.49 22.15 18.11
CA LEU A 111 -10.66 22.94 17.76
C LEU A 111 -11.63 23.05 18.94
N ASP A 112 -12.00 21.93 19.55
CA ASP A 112 -12.93 21.91 20.68
C ASP A 112 -12.37 22.72 21.88
N LYS A 113 -11.07 22.58 22.17
CA LYS A 113 -10.39 23.43 23.17
C LYS A 113 -10.40 24.92 22.82
N SER A 114 -10.26 25.25 21.53
CA SER A 114 -10.26 26.64 21.07
C SER A 114 -11.66 27.26 21.19
N TYR A 115 -12.70 26.51 20.87
CA TYR A 115 -14.09 26.93 21.10
C TYR A 115 -14.35 27.17 22.58
N HIS A 116 -14.01 26.22 23.45
CA HIS A 116 -14.24 26.35 24.88
C HIS A 116 -13.52 27.57 25.49
N LYS A 117 -12.25 27.81 25.12
CA LYS A 117 -11.50 28.99 25.56
C LYS A 117 -12.14 30.30 25.09
N LEU A 118 -12.66 30.31 23.86
CA LEU A 118 -13.31 31.49 23.29
C LEU A 118 -14.62 31.80 24.03
N GLU A 119 -15.43 30.79 24.31
CA GLU A 119 -16.65 30.90 25.11
C GLU A 119 -16.36 31.37 26.54
N GLU A 120 -15.37 30.76 27.20
CA GLU A 120 -14.99 31.13 28.57
C GLU A 120 -14.46 32.57 28.64
N ALA A 121 -13.69 33.02 27.65
CA ALA A 121 -13.20 34.39 27.57
C ALA A 121 -14.35 35.39 27.39
N LEU A 122 -15.38 35.05 26.60
CA LEU A 122 -16.57 35.88 26.45
C LEU A 122 -17.37 35.95 27.76
N LEU A 123 -17.62 34.80 28.40
CA LEU A 123 -18.38 34.72 29.66
C LEU A 123 -17.70 35.48 30.81
N LYS A 124 -16.37 35.45 30.87
CA LYS A 124 -15.58 36.23 31.85
C LYS A 124 -15.45 37.70 31.50
N GLY A 125 -15.97 38.14 30.34
CA GLY A 125 -15.86 39.51 29.86
C GLY A 125 -14.45 39.92 29.44
N VAL A 126 -13.54 38.96 29.23
CA VAL A 126 -12.15 39.20 28.80
C VAL A 126 -12.11 39.69 27.35
N ILE A 127 -13.11 39.31 26.55
CA ILE A 127 -13.27 39.75 25.16
C ILE A 127 -14.68 40.32 24.93
N GLY A 128 -14.77 41.28 24.00
CA GLY A 128 -16.05 41.79 23.51
C GLY A 128 -16.68 40.89 22.44
N MET A 129 -17.98 41.09 22.20
CA MET A 129 -18.76 40.29 21.24
C MET A 129 -18.22 40.37 19.80
N ASP A 130 -17.64 41.51 19.41
CA ASP A 130 -17.08 41.70 18.07
C ASP A 130 -15.87 40.78 17.83
N VAL A 131 -14.97 40.69 18.82
CA VAL A 131 -13.80 39.80 18.79
C VAL A 131 -14.25 38.34 18.80
N TYR A 132 -15.26 38.01 19.62
CA TYR A 132 -15.85 36.67 19.62
C TYR A 132 -16.38 36.27 18.24
N ASN A 133 -17.15 37.14 17.60
CA ASN A 133 -17.73 36.91 16.26
C ASN A 133 -16.68 36.80 15.15
N GLU A 134 -15.52 37.45 15.30
CA GLU A 134 -14.42 37.28 14.36
C GLU A 134 -13.71 35.94 14.56
N GLN A 135 -13.39 35.58 15.82
CA GLN A 135 -12.69 34.34 16.12
C GLN A 135 -13.55 33.10 15.83
N ILE A 136 -14.86 33.15 16.08
CA ILE A 136 -15.77 32.04 15.78
C ILE A 136 -15.78 31.74 14.27
N LYS A 137 -15.76 32.77 13.41
CA LYS A 137 -15.68 32.60 11.95
C LYS A 137 -14.38 31.92 11.53
N ARG A 138 -13.25 32.30 12.12
CA ARG A 138 -11.95 31.66 11.87
C ARG A 138 -11.93 30.20 12.30
N LEU A 139 -12.56 29.87 13.44
CA LEU A 139 -12.70 28.49 13.90
C LEU A 139 -13.60 27.67 12.97
N GLN A 140 -14.73 28.24 12.51
CA GLN A 140 -15.61 27.60 11.52
C GLN A 140 -14.89 27.32 10.19
N GLU A 141 -14.03 28.22 9.73
CA GLU A 141 -13.20 27.98 8.53
C GLU A 141 -12.17 26.86 8.73
N ARG A 142 -11.59 26.74 9.93
CA ARG A 142 -10.70 25.61 10.26
C ARG A 142 -11.48 24.31 10.34
N GLU A 143 -12.67 24.32 10.94
CA GLU A 143 -13.55 23.15 10.98
C GLU A 143 -13.95 22.70 9.58
N LYS A 144 -14.29 23.64 8.69
CA LYS A 144 -14.58 23.34 7.27
C LYS A 144 -13.40 22.66 6.58
N ARG A 145 -12.18 23.13 6.81
CA ARG A 145 -10.95 22.52 6.28
C ARG A 145 -10.70 21.11 6.82
N MET A 146 -10.94 20.92 8.12
CA MET A 146 -10.84 19.60 8.74
C MET A 146 -11.87 18.62 8.16
N ARG A 147 -13.12 19.06 7.97
CA ARG A 147 -14.16 18.25 7.33
C ARG A 147 -13.82 17.87 5.89
N SER A 148 -13.22 18.78 5.11
CA SER A 148 -12.75 18.39 3.76
C SER A 148 -11.64 17.33 3.82
N ALA A 149 -10.67 17.47 4.73
CA ALA A 149 -9.62 16.47 4.90
C ALA A 149 -10.18 15.09 5.31
N CYS A 150 -11.17 15.10 6.20
CA CYS A 150 -11.95 13.91 6.55
C CYS A 150 -12.59 13.22 5.33
N ILE A 151 -13.28 13.99 4.48
CA ILE A 151 -13.95 13.45 3.29
C ILE A 151 -12.94 12.86 2.30
N ASP A 152 -11.82 13.53 2.08
CA ASP A 152 -10.78 13.05 1.17
C ASP A 152 -10.12 11.76 1.69
N MET A 153 -9.93 11.68 3.00
CA MET A 153 -9.45 10.47 3.66
C MET A 153 -10.46 9.31 3.58
N GLU A 154 -11.75 9.58 3.78
CA GLU A 154 -12.79 8.55 3.63
C GLU A 154 -12.82 8.00 2.21
N LYS A 155 -12.73 8.86 1.20
CA LYS A 155 -12.63 8.45 -0.21
C LYS A 155 -11.39 7.59 -0.49
N SER A 156 -10.25 7.97 0.07
CA SER A 156 -9.00 7.20 -0.09
C SER A 156 -9.13 5.80 0.51
N ILE A 157 -9.64 5.69 1.74
CA ILE A 157 -9.86 4.41 2.42
C ILE A 157 -10.90 3.57 1.66
N ALA A 158 -11.98 4.19 1.19
CA ALA A 158 -13.01 3.50 0.39
C ALA A 158 -12.45 2.97 -0.93
N SER A 159 -11.59 3.71 -1.61
CA SER A 159 -10.91 3.26 -2.84
C SER A 159 -10.03 2.04 -2.58
N VAL A 160 -9.27 2.03 -1.48
CA VAL A 160 -8.50 0.85 -1.05
C VAL A 160 -9.42 -0.35 -0.79
N GLY A 161 -10.56 -0.12 -0.14
CA GLY A 161 -11.59 -1.15 0.07
C GLY A 161 -12.14 -1.73 -1.24
N GLN A 162 -12.37 -0.89 -2.25
CA GLN A 162 -12.82 -1.33 -3.58
C GLN A 162 -11.76 -2.19 -4.28
N SER A 163 -10.49 -1.76 -4.28
CA SER A 163 -9.38 -2.55 -4.86
C SER A 163 -9.23 -3.90 -4.16
N LEU A 164 -9.39 -3.93 -2.83
CA LEU A 164 -9.36 -5.16 -2.05
C LEU A 164 -10.53 -6.09 -2.40
N ALA A 165 -11.74 -5.55 -2.58
CA ALA A 165 -12.91 -6.31 -2.99
C ALA A 165 -12.76 -6.89 -4.41
N GLN A 166 -12.19 -6.14 -5.34
CA GLN A 166 -11.89 -6.63 -6.68
C GLN A 166 -10.89 -7.79 -6.64
N LEU A 167 -9.80 -7.63 -5.87
CA LEU A 167 -8.79 -8.67 -5.70
C LEU A 167 -9.39 -9.94 -5.05
N ARG A 168 -10.28 -9.76 -4.07
CA ARG A 168 -11.03 -10.87 -3.47
C ARG A 168 -11.83 -11.64 -4.53
N MET A 169 -12.60 -10.94 -5.36
CA MET A 169 -13.41 -11.55 -6.40
C MET A 169 -12.56 -12.33 -7.41
N GLU A 170 -11.41 -11.80 -7.81
CA GLU A 170 -10.51 -12.48 -8.74
C GLU A 170 -9.88 -13.75 -8.14
N LEU A 171 -9.53 -13.70 -6.85
CA LEU A 171 -9.03 -14.84 -6.11
C LEU A 171 -10.11 -15.90 -5.85
N GLU A 172 -11.34 -15.50 -5.55
CA GLU A 172 -12.49 -16.42 -5.42
C GLU A 172 -12.75 -17.15 -6.75
N LYS A 173 -12.74 -16.45 -7.89
CA LYS A 173 -12.86 -17.08 -9.22
C LYS A 173 -11.74 -18.09 -9.51
N LYS A 174 -10.50 -17.78 -9.11
CA LYS A 174 -9.39 -18.74 -9.22
C LYS A 174 -9.58 -19.93 -8.28
N ARG A 175 -10.01 -19.69 -7.04
CA ARG A 175 -10.30 -20.73 -6.04
C ARG A 175 -11.33 -21.71 -6.58
N GLU A 176 -12.45 -21.21 -7.10
CA GLU A 176 -13.53 -22.04 -7.66
C GLU A 176 -13.05 -22.91 -8.83
N ARG A 177 -12.22 -22.36 -9.72
CA ARG A 177 -11.64 -23.14 -10.84
C ARG A 177 -10.73 -24.26 -10.36
N LEU A 178 -9.89 -23.99 -9.37
CA LEU A 178 -8.98 -24.99 -8.80
C LEU A 178 -9.75 -26.01 -7.94
N GLU A 179 -10.76 -25.59 -7.18
CA GLU A 179 -11.64 -26.51 -6.44
C GLU A 179 -12.42 -27.42 -7.38
N ALA A 180 -12.92 -26.90 -8.50
CA ALA A 180 -13.57 -27.72 -9.53
C ALA A 180 -12.61 -28.75 -10.14
N LYS A 181 -11.36 -28.37 -10.43
CA LYS A 181 -10.33 -29.33 -10.86
C LYS A 181 -10.01 -30.38 -9.79
N ARG A 182 -9.97 -29.97 -8.52
CA ARG A 182 -9.76 -30.87 -7.37
C ARG A 182 -10.86 -31.91 -7.27
N LEU A 183 -12.13 -31.50 -7.44
CA LEU A 183 -13.29 -32.40 -7.42
C LEU A 183 -13.32 -33.37 -8.60
N LEU A 184 -12.62 -33.04 -9.70
CA LEU A 184 -12.48 -33.90 -10.88
C LEU A 184 -11.21 -34.76 -10.84
N ASP A 185 -10.48 -34.79 -9.73
CA ASP A 185 -9.19 -35.47 -9.56
C ASP A 185 -8.14 -35.10 -10.63
N LYS A 186 -8.21 -33.88 -11.15
CA LYS A 186 -7.31 -33.33 -12.18
C LYS A 186 -6.40 -32.22 -11.66
N LEU A 187 -6.23 -32.14 -10.35
CA LEU A 187 -5.43 -31.09 -9.72
C LEU A 187 -4.00 -31.55 -9.53
N ASP A 188 -3.06 -30.84 -10.15
CA ASP A 188 -1.63 -31.12 -9.99
C ASP A 188 -1.11 -30.63 -8.62
N GLU A 189 0.00 -31.20 -8.13
CA GLU A 189 0.60 -30.79 -6.85
C GLU A 189 0.93 -29.30 -6.80
N THR A 190 1.41 -28.72 -7.90
CA THR A 190 1.67 -27.28 -8.00
C THR A 190 0.40 -26.43 -7.93
N GLU A 191 -0.70 -26.93 -8.49
CA GLU A 191 -2.00 -26.27 -8.43
C GLU A 191 -2.63 -26.40 -7.03
N ALA A 192 -2.37 -27.50 -6.32
CA ALA A 192 -2.76 -27.68 -4.93
C ALA A 192 -2.03 -26.70 -3.99
N GLU A 193 -0.74 -26.46 -4.20
CA GLU A 193 0.00 -25.41 -3.48
C GLU A 193 -0.57 -24.01 -3.78
N GLU A 194 -0.91 -23.73 -5.04
CA GLU A 194 -1.52 -22.44 -5.43
C GLU A 194 -2.88 -22.24 -4.75
N LEU A 195 -3.72 -23.27 -4.69
CA LEU A 195 -4.98 -23.24 -3.97
C LEU A 195 -4.79 -22.93 -2.47
N GLY A 196 -3.80 -23.56 -1.82
CA GLY A 196 -3.46 -23.26 -0.42
C GLY A 196 -3.05 -21.80 -0.21
N LYS A 197 -2.26 -21.23 -1.13
CA LYS A 197 -1.87 -19.80 -1.09
C LYS A 197 -3.07 -18.87 -1.29
N ILE A 198 -3.99 -19.22 -2.20
CA ILE A 198 -5.23 -18.46 -2.43
C ILE A 198 -6.10 -18.45 -1.17
N LEU A 199 -6.29 -19.59 -0.51
CA LEU A 199 -7.07 -19.68 0.74
C LEU A 199 -6.49 -18.82 1.86
N ASN A 200 -5.18 -18.89 2.08
CA ASN A 200 -4.49 -18.04 3.06
C ASN A 200 -4.62 -16.54 2.74
N THR A 201 -4.56 -16.21 1.45
CA THR A 201 -4.75 -14.83 0.99
C THR A 201 -6.17 -14.36 1.24
N LEU A 202 -7.19 -15.15 0.91
CA LEU A 202 -8.59 -14.80 1.15
C LEU A 202 -8.86 -14.56 2.64
N GLY A 203 -8.28 -15.38 3.51
CA GLY A 203 -8.31 -15.15 4.97
C GLY A 203 -7.70 -13.80 5.35
N SER A 204 -6.53 -13.46 4.79
CA SER A 204 -5.87 -12.17 5.01
C SER A 204 -6.72 -11.00 4.50
N ILE A 205 -7.33 -11.13 3.31
CA ILE A 205 -8.21 -10.12 2.71
C ILE A 205 -9.44 -9.85 3.57
N ASN A 206 -10.04 -10.90 4.16
CA ASN A 206 -11.18 -10.72 5.07
C ASN A 206 -10.79 -9.94 6.32
N ALA A 207 -9.66 -10.28 6.95
CA ALA A 207 -9.15 -9.53 8.09
C ALA A 207 -8.90 -8.06 7.72
N LEU A 208 -8.35 -7.79 6.54
CA LEU A 208 -8.10 -6.45 6.02
C LEU A 208 -9.39 -5.67 5.76
N SER A 209 -10.43 -6.33 5.26
CA SER A 209 -11.72 -5.70 5.03
C SER A 209 -12.35 -5.21 6.33
N HIS A 210 -12.27 -6.01 7.41
CA HIS A 210 -12.72 -5.59 8.73
C HIS A 210 -11.94 -4.38 9.28
N LEU A 211 -10.62 -4.35 9.05
CA LEU A 211 -9.79 -3.22 9.45
C LEU A 211 -10.16 -1.93 8.70
N ILE A 212 -10.38 -2.00 7.39
CA ILE A 212 -10.83 -0.87 6.56
C ILE A 212 -12.17 -0.35 7.09
N THR A 213 -13.14 -1.24 7.36
CA THR A 213 -14.43 -0.85 7.94
C THR A 213 -14.26 -0.16 9.29
N SER A 214 -13.39 -0.69 10.17
CA SER A 214 -13.09 -0.08 11.47
C SER A 214 -12.50 1.33 11.32
N SER A 215 -11.54 1.52 10.41
CA SER A 215 -10.94 2.84 10.14
C SER A 215 -11.96 3.84 9.60
N ILE A 216 -12.90 3.43 8.74
CA ILE A 216 -13.98 4.30 8.26
C ILE A 216 -14.88 4.74 9.42
N ILE A 217 -15.26 3.81 10.30
CA ILE A 217 -16.08 4.13 11.47
C ILE A 217 -15.34 5.12 12.39
N GLN A 218 -14.06 4.87 12.68
CA GLN A 218 -13.25 5.78 13.49
C GLN A 218 -13.16 7.17 12.87
N LEU A 219 -12.96 7.26 11.56
CA LEU A 219 -12.93 8.53 10.85
C LEU A 219 -14.25 9.29 11.01
N ARG A 220 -15.39 8.62 10.79
CA ARG A 220 -16.72 9.23 10.95
C ARG A 220 -17.01 9.73 12.36
N LEU A 221 -16.40 9.15 13.39
CA LEU A 221 -16.52 9.63 14.77
C LEU A 221 -15.72 10.92 15.04
N ILE A 222 -14.76 11.28 14.18
CA ILE A 222 -13.89 12.45 14.36
C ILE A 222 -14.45 13.72 13.68
N CYS A 223 -15.17 13.59 12.58
CA CYS A 223 -15.35 14.65 11.58
C CYS A 223 -16.42 15.74 11.85
#